data_AF-A0A3A6NF11-F1
#
_entry.id   AF-A0A3A6NF11-F1
#
_cell.length_a   1.000
_cell.length_b   1.000
_cell.length_c   1.000
_cell.angle_alpha   90.00
_cell.angle_beta   90.00
_cell.angle_gamma   90.00
#
_symmetry.space_group_name_H-M   'P 1'
#
loop_
_entity.id
_entity.type
_entity.pdbx_description
1 polymer ?
#
loop_
_entity_poly.entity_id
_entity_poly.type
_entity_poly.pdbx_seq_one_letter_code
_entity_poly.pdbx_strand_id
1 'polypeptide(L)'
;MNFFMNGKIFEKCMRYWWNERMHMKTWLKDLERALSKKFYDSEVDDIVSYYEEMINERLSSGESLDQILASYDIQKIVVDMTPEVLMKRENNSYRKISKSTKQLLILLIGSPILFPLAVLYISIMIVVFSMILTGFVVLGSSLIGFIGFLTQLSTSSLSLGSMIGMIGFALVVFTLMAIFSLVLLKWMTVLQKKLLHWFSKLAYRKGEEKWKYFQDY
;
A
#
# COMPACT_ATOMS: atom_id res chain seq x y z
N MET A 1 -22.91 1.54 -58.00
CA MET A 1 -23.22 0.27 -57.29
C MET A 1 -23.93 0.67 -56.00
N ASN A 2 -25.26 0.58 -55.98
CA ASN A 2 -26.12 1.19 -54.96
C ASN A 2 -26.15 0.35 -53.68
N PHE A 3 -25.52 0.83 -52.62
CA PHE A 3 -25.58 0.24 -51.28
C PHE A 3 -26.78 0.83 -50.51
N PHE A 4 -28.00 0.52 -50.94
CA PHE A 4 -29.20 0.80 -50.13
C PHE A 4 -29.28 -0.26 -49.03
N MET A 5 -28.68 0.04 -47.87
CA MET A 5 -28.96 -0.74 -46.66
C MET A 5 -30.45 -0.62 -46.34
N ASN A 6 -31.13 -1.78 -46.30
CA ASN A 6 -32.52 -1.92 -45.88
C ASN A 6 -32.69 -1.34 -44.47
N GLY A 7 -33.58 -0.36 -44.28
CA GLY A 7 -33.73 0.39 -43.03
C GLY A 7 -33.96 -0.48 -41.78
N LYS A 8 -34.56 -1.66 -41.95
CA LYS A 8 -34.74 -2.65 -40.87
C LYS A 8 -33.41 -3.28 -40.39
N ILE A 9 -32.42 -3.41 -41.26
CA ILE A 9 -31.09 -3.95 -40.93
C ILE A 9 -30.31 -2.88 -40.16
N PHE A 10 -30.37 -1.62 -40.62
CA PHE A 10 -29.73 -0.50 -39.94
C PHE A 10 -30.25 -0.30 -38.51
N GLU A 11 -31.57 -0.36 -38.29
CA GLU A 11 -32.16 -0.30 -36.94
C GLU A 11 -31.70 -1.46 -36.05
N LYS A 12 -31.61 -2.68 -36.59
CA LYS A 12 -31.18 -3.86 -35.83
C LYS A 12 -29.70 -3.76 -35.44
N CYS A 13 -28.84 -3.30 -36.34
CA CYS A 13 -27.42 -3.05 -36.07
C CYS A 13 -27.22 -1.92 -35.05
N MET A 14 -27.95 -0.81 -35.18
CA MET A 14 -27.94 0.29 -34.21
C MET A 14 -28.38 -0.17 -32.81
N ARG A 15 -29.45 -0.96 -32.72
CA ARG A 15 -29.96 -1.48 -31.45
C ARG A 15 -28.96 -2.45 -30.80
N TYR A 16 -28.28 -3.27 -31.60
CA TYR A 16 -27.24 -4.18 -31.12
C TYR A 16 -26.03 -3.43 -30.56
N TRP A 17 -25.47 -2.50 -31.34
CA TRP A 17 -24.36 -1.64 -30.91
C TRP A 17 -24.68 -0.81 -29.67
N TRP A 18 -25.92 -0.32 -29.55
CA TRP A 18 -26.37 0.40 -28.36
C TRP A 18 -26.40 -0.50 -27.12
N ASN A 19 -26.89 -1.73 -27.27
CA ASN A 19 -26.99 -2.67 -26.16
C ASN A 19 -25.61 -3.10 -25.65
N GLU A 20 -24.67 -3.39 -26.55
CA GLU A 20 -23.28 -3.72 -26.20
C GLU A 20 -22.60 -2.58 -25.44
N ARG A 21 -22.71 -1.33 -25.92
CA ARG A 21 -22.15 -0.18 -25.20
C ARG A 21 -22.75 0.02 -23.81
N MET A 22 -24.05 -0.25 -23.63
CA MET A 22 -24.69 -0.13 -22.32
C MET A 22 -24.26 -1.25 -21.37
N HIS A 23 -24.12 -2.48 -21.86
CA HIS A 23 -23.62 -3.61 -21.09
C HIS A 23 -22.18 -3.38 -20.63
N MET A 24 -21.30 -2.96 -21.55
CA MET A 24 -19.90 -2.64 -21.22
C MET A 24 -19.79 -1.54 -20.17
N LYS A 25 -20.54 -0.44 -20.32
CA LYS A 25 -20.56 0.65 -19.34
C LYS A 25 -21.07 0.20 -17.97
N THR A 26 -22.04 -0.70 -17.93
CA THR A 26 -22.56 -1.23 -16.66
C THR A 26 -21.51 -2.07 -15.96
N TRP A 27 -20.82 -2.94 -16.71
CA TRP A 27 -19.73 -3.76 -16.18
C TRP A 27 -18.54 -2.90 -15.69
N LEU A 28 -18.13 -1.88 -16.46
CA LEU A 28 -17.06 -0.97 -16.04
C LEU A 28 -17.44 -0.18 -14.78
N LYS A 29 -18.70 0.22 -14.62
CA LYS A 29 -19.20 0.84 -13.38
C LYS A 29 -19.17 -0.12 -12.20
N ASP A 30 -19.48 -1.39 -12.41
CA ASP A 30 -19.40 -2.40 -11.35
C ASP A 30 -17.95 -2.68 -10.95
N LEU A 31 -17.02 -2.69 -11.92
CA LEU A 31 -15.59 -2.75 -11.68
C LEU A 31 -15.09 -1.51 -10.91
N GLU A 32 -15.44 -0.31 -11.34
CA GLU A 32 -15.11 0.97 -10.68
C GLU A 32 -15.63 0.98 -9.24
N ARG A 33 -16.88 0.53 -9.01
CA ARG A 33 -17.49 0.42 -7.67
C ARG A 33 -16.78 -0.60 -6.80
N ALA A 34 -16.25 -1.69 -7.36
CA ALA A 34 -15.48 -2.68 -6.61
C ALA A 34 -14.07 -2.14 -6.27
N LEU A 35 -13.42 -1.45 -7.21
CA LEU A 35 -12.08 -0.89 -7.07
C LEU A 35 -12.05 0.31 -6.12
N SER A 36 -13.01 1.23 -6.20
CA SER A 36 -13.11 2.44 -5.34
C SER A 36 -13.22 2.12 -3.84
N LYS A 37 -13.71 0.92 -3.48
CA LYS A 37 -13.69 0.45 -2.08
C LYS A 37 -12.28 0.20 -1.56
N LYS A 38 -11.30 -0.04 -2.43
CA LYS A 38 -9.92 -0.41 -2.06
C LYS A 38 -8.90 0.63 -2.52
N PHE A 39 -8.96 1.12 -3.74
CA PHE A 39 -7.94 1.97 -4.35
C PHE A 39 -8.25 3.47 -4.22
N TYR A 40 -7.32 4.34 -4.63
CA TYR A 40 -7.55 5.78 -4.81
C TYR A 40 -8.14 6.05 -6.18
N ASP A 41 -8.88 7.15 -6.34
CA ASP A 41 -9.60 7.46 -7.59
C ASP A 41 -8.69 7.46 -8.83
N SER A 42 -7.46 7.98 -8.72
CA SER A 42 -6.49 7.93 -9.83
C SER A 42 -6.06 6.51 -10.22
N GLU A 43 -5.91 5.62 -9.23
CA GLU A 43 -5.56 4.21 -9.47
C GLU A 43 -6.76 3.44 -10.04
N VAL A 44 -7.98 3.80 -9.63
CA VAL A 44 -9.22 3.23 -10.17
C VAL A 44 -9.35 3.56 -11.64
N ASP A 45 -9.13 4.82 -12.02
CA ASP A 45 -9.23 5.30 -13.40
C ASP A 45 -8.22 4.58 -14.32
N ASP A 46 -6.96 4.45 -13.87
CA ASP A 46 -5.92 3.72 -14.61
C ASP A 46 -6.32 2.25 -14.87
N ILE A 47 -6.85 1.56 -13.85
CA ILE A 47 -7.25 0.15 -13.97
C ILE A 47 -8.48 0.00 -14.86
N VAL A 48 -9.48 0.88 -14.70
CA VAL A 48 -10.70 0.86 -15.52
C VAL A 48 -10.35 1.11 -16.99
N SER A 49 -9.48 2.09 -17.26
CA SER A 49 -9.01 2.40 -18.62
C SER A 49 -8.27 1.23 -19.26
N TYR A 50 -7.39 0.55 -18.51
CA TYR A 50 -6.69 -0.65 -19.00
C TYR A 50 -7.65 -1.78 -19.39
N TYR A 51 -8.66 -2.07 -18.57
CA TYR A 51 -9.64 -3.11 -18.90
C TYR A 51 -10.60 -2.69 -20.02
N GLU A 52 -10.94 -1.40 -20.12
CA GLU A 52 -11.71 -0.88 -21.26
C GLU A 52 -10.93 -1.07 -22.57
N GLU A 53 -9.62 -0.78 -22.60
CA GLU A 53 -8.76 -1.02 -23.75
C GLU A 53 -8.71 -2.51 -24.11
N MET A 54 -8.48 -3.39 -23.13
CA MET A 54 -8.45 -4.85 -23.35
C MET A 54 -9.77 -5.42 -23.86
N ILE A 55 -10.91 -4.96 -23.34
CA ILE A 55 -12.22 -5.40 -23.80
C ILE A 55 -12.44 -4.93 -25.24
N ASN A 56 -12.08 -3.68 -25.56
CA ASN A 56 -12.22 -3.13 -26.91
C ASN A 56 -11.31 -3.84 -27.94
N GLU A 57 -10.10 -4.23 -27.56
CA GLU A 57 -9.22 -5.03 -28.41
C GLU A 57 -9.82 -6.39 -28.75
N ARG A 58 -10.33 -7.12 -27.73
CA ARG A 58 -10.96 -8.43 -27.93
C ARG A 58 -12.26 -8.34 -28.74
N LEU A 59 -13.05 -7.30 -28.50
CA LEU A 59 -14.24 -7.02 -29.29
C LEU A 59 -13.86 -6.75 -30.77
N SER A 60 -12.78 -6.01 -31.00
CA SER A 60 -12.25 -5.73 -32.35
C SER A 60 -11.70 -6.97 -33.04
N SER A 61 -11.20 -7.96 -32.28
CA SER A 61 -10.81 -9.28 -32.82
C SER A 61 -11.99 -10.20 -33.17
N GLY A 62 -13.23 -9.78 -32.88
CA GLY A 62 -14.45 -10.49 -33.25
C GLY A 62 -15.01 -11.43 -32.17
N GLU A 63 -14.53 -11.34 -30.94
CA GLU A 63 -15.14 -12.04 -29.80
C GLU A 63 -16.43 -11.32 -29.36
N SER A 64 -17.42 -12.07 -28.88
CA SER A 64 -18.66 -11.47 -28.38
C SER A 64 -18.47 -10.85 -27.00
N LEU A 65 -19.09 -9.70 -26.76
CA LEU A 65 -18.96 -8.98 -25.48
C LEU A 65 -19.31 -9.86 -24.28
N ASP A 66 -20.37 -10.68 -24.37
CA ASP A 66 -20.78 -11.55 -23.28
C ASP A 66 -19.72 -12.60 -22.93
N GLN A 67 -19.01 -13.14 -23.92
CA GLN A 67 -17.92 -14.09 -23.69
C GLN A 67 -16.71 -13.41 -23.03
N ILE A 68 -16.37 -12.21 -23.49
CA ILE A 68 -15.28 -11.41 -22.92
C ILE A 68 -15.58 -11.11 -21.45
N LEU A 69 -16.77 -10.56 -21.16
CA LEU A 69 -17.15 -10.19 -19.79
C LEU A 69 -17.27 -11.41 -18.87
N ALA A 70 -17.74 -12.56 -19.37
CA ALA A 70 -17.79 -13.80 -18.60
C ALA A 70 -16.40 -14.37 -18.28
N SER A 71 -15.39 -14.06 -19.08
CA SER A 71 -14.00 -14.47 -18.83
C SER A 71 -13.35 -13.70 -17.67
N TYR A 72 -13.90 -12.53 -17.31
CA TYR A 72 -13.38 -11.67 -16.27
C TYR A 72 -14.20 -11.75 -14.98
N ASP A 73 -13.53 -12.09 -13.88
CA ASP A 73 -14.10 -11.97 -12.53
C ASP A 73 -13.60 -10.68 -11.87
N ILE A 74 -14.52 -9.74 -11.64
CA ILE A 74 -14.25 -8.44 -11.00
C ILE A 74 -13.55 -8.60 -9.65
N GLN A 75 -13.96 -9.58 -8.82
CA GLN A 75 -13.34 -9.77 -7.50
C GLN A 75 -11.90 -10.28 -7.64
N LYS A 76 -11.65 -11.13 -8.63
CA LYS A 76 -10.32 -11.64 -8.93
C LYS A 76 -9.40 -10.54 -9.44
N ILE A 77 -9.89 -9.69 -10.36
CA ILE A 77 -9.17 -8.51 -10.88
C ILE A 77 -8.75 -7.59 -9.73
N VAL A 78 -9.66 -7.30 -8.79
CA VAL A 78 -9.35 -6.44 -7.64
C VAL A 78 -8.23 -7.03 -6.79
N VAL A 79 -8.21 -8.35 -6.58
CA VAL A 79 -7.16 -9.03 -5.80
C VAL A 79 -5.82 -9.02 -6.57
N ASP A 80 -5.85 -9.31 -7.86
CA ASP A 80 -4.66 -9.42 -8.70
C ASP A 80 -3.98 -8.07 -8.93
N MET A 81 -4.76 -7.00 -9.07
CA MET A 81 -4.24 -5.62 -9.20
C MET A 81 -3.73 -5.04 -7.88
N THR A 82 -4.15 -5.58 -6.73
CA THR A 82 -3.74 -5.08 -5.40
C THR A 82 -2.21 -5.00 -5.23
N PRO A 83 -1.41 -6.06 -5.47
CA PRO A 83 0.05 -6.00 -5.31
C PRO A 83 0.71 -5.01 -6.27
N GLU A 84 0.26 -4.91 -7.52
CA GLU A 84 0.84 -4.00 -8.52
C GLU A 84 0.60 -2.53 -8.14
N VAL A 85 -0.63 -2.19 -7.76
CA VAL A 85 -0.98 -0.85 -7.29
C VAL A 85 -0.20 -0.49 -6.02
N LEU A 86 -0.06 -1.43 -5.08
CA LEU A 86 0.72 -1.22 -3.86
C LEU A 86 2.22 -1.01 -4.13
N MET A 87 2.76 -1.57 -5.21
CA MET A 87 4.15 -1.34 -5.63
C MET A 87 4.36 0.02 -6.28
N LYS A 88 3.44 0.45 -7.16
CA LYS A 88 3.49 1.74 -7.86
C LYS A 88 3.13 2.93 -6.97
N ARG A 89 2.39 2.72 -5.89
CA ARG A 89 1.93 3.79 -4.99
C ARG A 89 3.08 4.46 -4.24
N GLU A 90 3.27 5.75 -4.47
CA GLU A 90 4.11 6.60 -3.63
C GLU A 90 3.46 6.79 -2.25
N ASN A 91 4.01 6.09 -1.25
CA ASN A 91 3.54 6.14 0.13
C ASN A 91 4.10 7.38 0.87
N ASN A 92 3.67 8.57 0.41
CA ASN A 92 4.16 9.86 0.90
C ASN A 92 3.53 10.32 2.23
N SER A 93 2.52 9.61 2.76
CA SER A 93 1.84 9.96 4.02
C SER A 93 1.51 8.74 4.88
N TYR A 94 1.55 8.92 6.21
CA TYR A 94 1.30 7.89 7.23
C TYR A 94 -0.05 7.20 7.05
N ARG A 95 -1.09 7.95 6.68
CA ARG A 95 -2.43 7.40 6.44
C ARG A 95 -2.48 6.49 5.21
N LYS A 96 -1.67 6.81 4.17
CA LYS A 96 -1.53 5.97 2.97
C LYS A 96 -0.75 4.70 3.31
N ILE A 97 0.32 4.80 4.10
CA ILE A 97 1.12 3.64 4.56
C ILE A 97 0.24 2.67 5.35
N SER A 98 -0.56 3.15 6.31
CA SER A 98 -1.44 2.30 7.12
C SER A 98 -2.49 1.57 6.28
N LYS A 99 -3.13 2.25 5.31
CA LYS A 99 -4.11 1.64 4.40
C LYS A 99 -3.45 0.58 3.51
N SER A 100 -2.29 0.90 2.93
CA SER A 100 -1.49 -0.01 2.09
C SER A 100 -1.05 -1.25 2.88
N THR A 101 -0.60 -1.09 4.12
CA THR A 101 -0.21 -2.18 5.03
C THR A 101 -1.38 -3.10 5.35
N LYS A 102 -2.57 -2.54 5.65
CA LYS A 102 -3.78 -3.32 5.92
C LYS A 102 -4.21 -4.13 4.69
N GLN A 103 -4.14 -3.53 3.50
CA GLN A 103 -4.47 -4.20 2.24
C GLN A 103 -3.53 -5.36 1.94
N LEU A 104 -2.22 -5.14 2.10
CA LEU A 104 -1.20 -6.17 1.95
C LEU A 104 -1.43 -7.31 2.96
N LEU A 105 -1.73 -6.99 4.21
CA LEU A 105 -2.08 -7.99 5.24
C LEU A 105 -3.28 -8.85 4.88
N ILE A 106 -4.38 -8.24 4.42
CA ILE A 106 -5.58 -8.96 4.00
C ILE A 106 -5.26 -9.88 2.81
N LEU A 107 -4.46 -9.40 1.85
CA LEU A 107 -4.04 -10.18 0.69
C LEU A 107 -3.15 -11.37 1.09
N LEU A 108 -2.17 -11.15 1.98
CA LEU A 108 -1.28 -12.21 2.43
C LEU A 108 -2.00 -13.27 3.29
N ILE A 109 -2.98 -12.88 4.11
CA ILE A 109 -3.77 -13.82 4.93
C ILE A 109 -4.79 -14.59 4.08
N GLY A 110 -5.30 -13.98 3.00
CA GLY A 110 -6.28 -14.62 2.10
C GLY A 110 -5.73 -15.76 1.23
N SER A 111 -4.41 -15.99 1.19
CA SER A 111 -3.79 -17.05 0.40
C SER A 111 -3.01 -18.03 1.29
N PRO A 112 -3.36 -19.33 1.35
CA PRO A 112 -2.70 -20.32 2.21
C PRO A 112 -1.18 -20.43 2.01
N ILE A 113 -0.70 -20.19 0.78
CA ILE A 113 0.72 -20.25 0.39
C ILE A 113 1.52 -18.99 0.83
N LEU A 114 0.82 -17.87 1.09
CA LEU A 114 1.44 -16.62 1.58
C LEU A 114 1.31 -16.44 3.09
N PHE A 115 0.59 -17.32 3.79
CA PHE A 115 0.43 -17.27 5.24
C PHE A 115 1.78 -17.20 6.01
N PRO A 116 2.83 -17.97 5.67
CA PRO A 116 4.12 -17.84 6.35
C PRO A 116 4.76 -16.46 6.17
N LEU A 117 4.58 -15.86 4.99
CA LEU A 117 5.08 -14.52 4.67
C LEU A 117 4.28 -13.45 5.42
N ALA A 118 2.99 -13.69 5.66
CA ALA A 118 2.12 -12.83 6.46
C ALA A 118 2.61 -12.78 7.92
N VAL A 119 2.87 -13.95 8.51
CA VAL A 119 3.37 -14.07 9.89
C VAL A 119 4.72 -13.37 10.04
N LEU A 120 5.64 -13.55 9.07
CA LEU A 120 6.93 -12.86 9.04
C LEU A 120 6.77 -11.33 8.96
N TYR A 121 5.84 -10.86 8.11
CA TYR A 121 5.58 -9.42 8.00
C TYR A 121 5.02 -8.83 9.30
N ILE A 122 4.08 -9.54 9.94
CA ILE A 122 3.49 -9.13 11.23
C ILE A 122 4.57 -9.08 12.32
N SER A 123 5.43 -10.10 12.42
CA SER A 123 6.46 -10.15 13.45
C SER A 123 7.44 -8.98 13.31
N ILE A 124 7.86 -8.66 12.08
CA ILE A 124 8.72 -7.50 11.82
C ILE A 124 7.99 -6.19 12.13
N MET A 125 6.69 -6.07 11.79
CA MET A 125 5.89 -4.90 12.15
C MET A 125 5.83 -4.68 13.67
N ILE A 126 5.67 -5.74 14.45
CA ILE A 126 5.69 -5.67 15.92
C ILE A 126 7.04 -5.16 16.43
N VAL A 127 8.14 -5.66 15.88
CA VAL A 127 9.50 -5.22 16.23
C VAL A 127 9.73 -3.74 15.88
N VAL A 128 9.28 -3.30 14.70
CA VAL A 128 9.39 -1.88 14.31
C VAL A 128 8.57 -1.00 15.24
N PHE A 129 7.36 -1.43 15.60
CA PHE A 129 6.49 -0.69 16.50
C PHE A 129 7.09 -0.61 17.92
N SER A 130 7.63 -1.72 18.43
CA SER A 130 8.28 -1.73 19.75
C SER A 130 9.51 -0.82 19.77
N MET A 131 10.33 -0.82 18.72
CA MET A 131 11.48 0.10 18.61
C MET A 131 11.07 1.57 18.61
N ILE A 132 9.99 1.93 17.90
CA ILE A 132 9.47 3.31 17.91
C ILE A 132 9.02 3.69 19.33
N LEU A 133 8.29 2.80 20.01
CA LEU A 133 7.85 3.02 21.39
C LEU A 133 9.05 3.20 22.33
N THR A 134 10.08 2.35 22.21
CA THR A 134 11.32 2.48 22.97
C THR A 134 12.00 3.83 22.72
N GLY A 135 12.03 4.32 21.48
CA GLY A 135 12.58 5.65 21.17
C GLY A 135 11.87 6.78 21.93
N PHE A 136 10.54 6.74 22.00
CA PHE A 136 9.76 7.70 22.80
C PHE A 136 10.02 7.57 24.30
N VAL A 137 10.10 6.33 24.81
CA VAL A 137 10.41 6.07 26.23
C VAL A 137 11.80 6.60 26.59
N VAL A 138 12.79 6.40 25.72
CA VAL A 138 14.16 6.92 25.93
C VAL A 138 14.19 8.44 25.95
N LEU A 139 13.42 9.12 25.09
CA LEU A 139 13.30 10.58 25.14
C LEU A 139 12.65 11.06 26.45
N GLY A 140 11.57 10.40 26.86
CA GLY A 140 10.86 10.70 28.11
C GLY A 140 11.73 10.47 29.34
N SER A 141 12.44 9.34 29.41
CA SER A 141 13.33 9.02 30.53
C SER A 141 14.54 9.95 30.57
N SER A 142 15.06 10.37 29.41
CA SER A 142 16.16 11.36 29.33
C SER A 142 15.74 12.71 29.91
N LEU A 143 14.51 13.17 29.63
CA LEU A 143 13.97 14.42 30.19
C LEU A 143 13.79 14.33 31.72
N ILE A 144 13.16 13.25 32.19
CA ILE A 144 12.94 13.03 33.62
C ILE A 144 14.27 12.90 34.36
N GLY A 145 15.22 12.16 33.79
CA GLY A 145 16.57 11.98 34.33
C GLY A 145 17.34 13.30 34.39
N PHE A 146 17.20 14.17 33.37
CA PHE A 146 17.81 15.49 33.37
C PHE A 146 17.23 16.39 34.48
N ILE A 147 15.91 16.39 34.68
CA ILE A 147 15.27 17.14 35.77
C ILE A 147 15.73 16.60 37.13
N GLY A 148 15.75 15.27 37.32
CA GLY A 148 16.23 14.64 38.55
C GLY A 148 17.71 14.93 38.84
N PHE A 149 18.53 15.03 37.80
CA PHE A 149 19.93 15.44 37.93
C PHE A 149 20.05 16.90 38.41
N LEU A 150 19.23 17.82 37.87
CA LEU A 150 19.24 19.22 38.29
C LEU A 150 18.76 19.40 39.75
N THR A 151 17.76 18.64 40.19
CA THR A 151 17.30 18.69 41.59
C THR A 151 18.36 18.15 42.54
N GLN A 152 19.06 17.07 42.16
CA GLN A 152 20.15 16.51 42.95
C GLN A 152 21.35 17.45 43.04
N LEU A 153 21.69 18.15 41.95
CA LEU A 153 22.72 19.19 41.99
C LEU A 153 22.32 20.34 42.93
N SER A 154 21.05 20.74 42.93
CA SER A 154 20.58 21.87 43.75
C SER A 154 20.66 21.61 45.26
N THR A 155 20.62 20.35 45.69
CA THR A 155 20.75 19.96 47.11
C THR A 155 22.16 19.52 47.49
N SER A 156 23.09 19.46 46.54
CA SER A 156 24.46 19.02 46.76
C SER A 156 25.34 20.12 47.37
N SER A 157 26.26 19.76 48.26
CA SER A 157 27.22 20.68 48.89
C SER A 157 28.45 21.00 48.02
N LEU A 158 28.30 20.88 46.70
CA LEU A 158 29.39 21.09 45.74
C LEU A 158 29.76 22.56 45.59
N SER A 159 31.01 22.83 45.21
CA SER A 159 31.45 24.18 44.87
C SER A 159 30.76 24.68 43.59
N LEU A 160 30.52 25.99 43.47
CA LEU A 160 29.89 26.60 42.29
C LEU A 160 30.59 26.25 40.98
N GLY A 161 31.93 26.20 40.98
CA GLY A 161 32.71 25.81 39.80
C GLY A 161 32.43 24.37 39.35
N SER A 162 32.32 23.44 40.31
CA SER A 162 31.99 22.04 40.03
C SER A 162 30.56 21.89 39.50
N MET A 163 29.60 22.64 40.05
CA MET A 163 28.20 22.60 39.61
C MET A 163 28.04 23.07 38.16
N ILE A 164 28.68 24.20 37.79
CA ILE A 164 28.64 24.74 36.43
C ILE A 164 29.25 23.75 35.43
N GLY A 165 30.38 23.14 35.78
CA GLY A 165 31.00 22.11 34.95
C GLY A 165 30.11 20.89 34.72
N MET A 166 29.45 20.40 35.78
CA MET A 166 28.53 19.27 35.72
C MET A 166 27.25 19.56 34.91
N ILE A 167 26.69 20.76 35.04
CA ILE A 167 25.54 21.20 34.23
C ILE A 167 25.94 21.27 32.74
N GLY A 168 27.10 21.84 32.44
CA GLY A 168 27.62 21.90 31.07
C GLY A 168 27.80 20.51 30.47
N PHE A 169 28.37 19.57 31.23
CA PHE A 169 28.52 18.19 30.80
C PHE A 169 27.16 17.49 30.59
N ALA A 170 26.22 17.66 31.52
CA ALA A 170 24.89 17.08 31.42
C ALA A 170 24.12 17.58 30.19
N LEU A 171 24.26 18.85 29.82
CA LEU A 171 23.66 19.40 28.59
C LEU A 171 24.22 18.76 27.33
N VAL A 172 25.54 18.53 27.27
CA VAL A 172 26.18 17.85 26.13
C VAL A 172 25.66 16.41 26.01
N VAL A 173 25.63 15.66 27.12
CA VAL A 173 25.15 14.28 27.14
C VAL A 173 23.66 14.19 26.77
N PHE A 174 22.84 15.10 27.31
CA PHE A 174 21.41 15.17 27.00
C PHE A 174 21.17 15.44 25.51
N THR A 175 21.93 16.38 24.93
CA THR A 175 21.83 16.72 23.51
C THR A 175 22.25 15.54 22.62
N LEU A 176 23.33 14.83 22.97
CA LEU A 176 23.76 13.62 22.25
C LEU A 176 22.72 12.51 22.31
N MET A 177 22.13 12.26 23.48
CA MET A 177 21.05 11.29 23.66
C MET A 177 19.80 11.65 22.84
N ALA A 178 19.41 12.93 22.82
CA ALA A 178 18.28 13.42 22.04
C ALA A 178 18.50 13.22 20.54
N ILE A 179 19.68 13.60 20.02
CA ILE A 179 20.03 13.39 18.61
C ILE A 179 20.03 11.90 18.27
N PHE A 180 20.64 11.07 19.10
CA PHE A 180 20.69 9.63 18.89
C PHE A 180 19.28 9.02 18.79
N SER A 181 18.38 9.41 19.69
CA SER A 181 16.99 8.93 19.67
C SER A 181 16.24 9.41 18.42
N LEU A 182 16.37 10.68 18.02
CA LEU A 182 15.74 11.19 16.79
C LEU A 182 16.27 10.49 15.53
N VAL A 183 17.57 10.20 15.49
CA VAL A 183 18.19 9.42 14.41
C VAL A 183 17.59 8.00 14.38
N LEU A 184 17.50 7.32 15.52
CA LEU A 184 16.87 6.00 15.59
C LEU A 184 15.43 6.01 15.08
N LEU A 185 14.61 6.98 15.51
CA LEU A 185 13.23 7.13 15.04
C LEU A 185 13.16 7.33 13.51
N LYS A 186 14.03 8.17 12.96
CA LYS A 186 14.11 8.40 11.51
C LYS A 186 14.49 7.12 10.76
N TRP A 187 15.51 6.39 11.23
CA TRP A 187 15.93 5.12 10.63
C TRP A 187 14.80 4.08 10.65
N MET A 188 14.03 4.00 11.74
CA MET A 188 12.90 3.08 11.83
C MET A 188 11.79 3.39 10.82
N THR A 189 11.45 4.66 10.60
CA THR A 189 10.47 5.03 9.56
C THR A 189 10.95 4.69 8.15
N VAL A 190 12.25 4.80 7.88
CA VAL A 190 12.84 4.40 6.59
C VAL A 190 12.81 2.89 6.42
N LEU A 191 13.14 2.13 7.47
CA LEU A 191 13.05 0.66 7.46
C LEU A 191 11.63 0.19 7.17
N GLN A 192 10.61 0.82 7.76
CA GLN A 192 9.21 0.48 7.52
C GLN A 192 8.81 0.66 6.05
N LYS A 193 9.27 1.73 5.39
CA LYS A 193 9.05 1.95 3.95
C LYS A 193 9.75 0.89 3.09
N LYS A 194 11.01 0.58 3.41
CA LYS A 194 11.79 -0.45 2.69
C LYS A 194 11.15 -1.83 2.84
N LEU A 195 10.68 -2.18 4.03
CA LEU A 195 9.97 -3.43 4.30
C LEU A 195 8.71 -3.53 3.44
N LEU A 196 7.88 -2.49 3.41
CA LEU A 196 6.65 -2.50 2.61
C LEU A 196 6.96 -2.72 1.12
N HIS A 197 7.98 -2.04 0.57
CA HIS A 197 8.41 -2.23 -0.82
C HIS A 197 8.98 -3.64 -1.07
N TRP A 198 9.74 -4.19 -0.14
CA TRP A 198 10.36 -5.50 -0.31
C TRP A 198 9.31 -6.63 -0.24
N PHE A 199 8.36 -6.53 0.68
CA PHE A 199 7.26 -7.47 0.81
C PHE A 199 6.24 -7.35 -0.34
N SER A 200 5.96 -6.14 -0.85
CA SER A 200 5.12 -5.99 -2.05
C SER A 200 5.79 -6.62 -3.27
N LYS A 201 7.10 -6.44 -3.45
CA LYS A 201 7.89 -7.10 -4.50
C LYS A 201 7.89 -8.63 -4.38
N LEU A 202 8.00 -9.16 -3.16
CA LEU A 202 7.93 -10.61 -2.92
C LEU A 202 6.53 -11.18 -3.17
N ALA A 203 5.48 -10.47 -2.76
CA ALA A 203 4.09 -10.85 -3.03
C ALA A 203 3.80 -10.86 -4.54
N TYR A 204 4.30 -9.87 -5.28
CA TYR A 204 4.20 -9.81 -6.73
C TYR A 204 4.89 -11.00 -7.42
N ARG A 205 6.19 -11.24 -7.11
CA ARG A 205 6.96 -12.36 -7.71
C ARG A 205 6.35 -13.73 -7.43
N LYS A 206 5.87 -13.95 -6.20
CA LYS A 206 5.24 -15.23 -5.82
C LYS A 206 3.83 -15.37 -6.40
N GLY A 207 3.17 -14.25 -6.69
CA GLY A 207 1.95 -14.20 -7.49
C GLY A 207 2.19 -14.62 -8.94
N GLU A 208 3.22 -14.08 -9.61
CA GLU A 208 3.61 -14.45 -10.98
C GLU A 208 3.96 -15.93 -11.15
N GLU A 209 4.69 -16.53 -10.20
CA GLU A 209 5.01 -17.96 -10.24
C GLU A 209 3.75 -18.83 -10.26
N LYS A 210 2.67 -18.41 -9.57
CA LYS A 210 1.39 -19.11 -9.60
C LYS A 210 0.80 -19.15 -11.01
N TRP A 211 0.92 -18.08 -11.80
CA TRP A 211 0.34 -18.00 -13.14
C TRP A 211 1.03 -18.89 -14.17
N LYS A 212 2.36 -19.11 -14.04
CA LYS A 212 3.06 -20.10 -14.85
C LYS A 212 2.50 -21.52 -14.65
N TYR A 213 2.23 -21.91 -13.39
CA TYR A 213 1.64 -23.22 -13.10
C TYR A 213 0.19 -23.40 -13.59
N PHE A 214 -0.55 -22.33 -13.89
CA PHE A 214 -1.92 -22.40 -14.41
C PHE A 214 -2.01 -22.20 -15.94
N GLN A 215 -0.94 -21.77 -16.62
CA GLN A 215 -0.88 -21.74 -18.09
C GLN A 215 -0.41 -23.07 -18.68
N ASP A 216 0.22 -23.93 -17.88
CA ASP A 216 0.70 -25.27 -18.28
C ASP A 216 -0.34 -26.39 -18.06
N TYR A 217 -1.59 -26.05 -17.72
CA TYR A 217 -2.76 -26.96 -17.60
C TYR A 217 -3.93 -26.46 -18.45
#